data_AF-A0A0C6FDB1-F1
#
_entry.id   AF-A0A0C6FDB1-F1
#
_cell.length_a   1.000
_cell.length_b   1.000
_cell.length_c   1.000
_cell.angle_alpha   90.00
_cell.angle_beta   90.00
_cell.angle_gamma   90.00
#
_symmetry.space_group_name_H-M   'P 1'
#
loop_
_entity.id
_entity.type
_entity.pdbx_description
1 polymer ?
#
loop_
_entity_poly.entity_id
_entity_poly.type
_entity_poly.pdbx_seq_one_letter_code
_entity_poly.pdbx_strand_id
1 'polypeptide(L)' 'MTELLEYAIERVRTLSPELRPMRRTLASPYLIFYVATENEIVVVGIRHGARDPATMPNTPRRPA' A
#
# COMPACT_ATOMS: atom_id res chain seq x y z
N MET A 1 19.42 -15.51 23.60
CA MET A 1 18.15 -14.75 23.57
C MET A 1 18.00 -13.91 22.29
N THR A 2 18.92 -14.01 21.33
CA THR A 2 18.92 -13.31 20.03
C THR A 2 18.24 -14.13 18.91
N GLU A 3 18.44 -15.45 18.89
CA GLU A 3 17.91 -16.38 17.87
C GLU A 3 16.38 -16.33 17.69
N LEU A 4 15.63 -16.26 18.79
CA LEU A 4 14.16 -16.18 18.74
C LEU A 4 13.65 -14.85 18.20
N LEU A 5 14.42 -13.77 18.39
CA LEU A 5 14.07 -12.44 17.90
C LEU A 5 14.36 -12.33 16.40
N GLU A 6 15.50 -12.85 15.95
CA GLU A 6 15.86 -12.90 14.54
C GLU A 6 14.91 -13.80 13.74
N TYR A 7 14.54 -14.96 14.28
CA TYR A 7 13.55 -15.85 13.66
C TYR A 7 12.18 -15.19 13.51
N ALA A 8 11.73 -14.44 14.53
CA ALA A 8 10.45 -13.73 14.47
C ALA A 8 10.46 -12.59 13.43
N ILE A 9 11.56 -11.83 13.35
CA ILE A 9 11.73 -10.76 12.36
C ILE A 9 11.75 -11.34 10.95
N GLU A 10 12.46 -12.44 10.74
CA GLU A 10 12.56 -13.08 9.43
C GLU A 10 11.24 -13.75 9.02
N ARG A 11 10.50 -14.32 9.98
CA ARG A 11 9.14 -14.84 9.76
C ARG A 11 8.14 -13.74 9.39
N VAL A 12 8.20 -12.56 10.00
CA VAL A 12 7.35 -11.42 9.62
C VAL A 12 7.69 -10.93 8.20
N ARG A 13 8.96 -10.99 7.80
CA ARG A 13 9.42 -10.65 6.44
C ARG A 13 8.99 -11.68 5.39
N THR A 14 8.97 -12.97 5.74
CA THR A 14 8.75 -14.08 4.80
C THR A 14 7.30 -14.57 4.74
N LEU A 15 6.53 -14.50 5.82
CA LEU A 15 5.15 -15.02 5.87
C LEU A 15 4.07 -14.03 5.39
N SER A 16 4.44 -12.84 4.96
CA SER A 16 3.45 -11.83 4.60
C SER A 16 3.87 -11.00 3.39
N PRO A 17 3.65 -11.53 2.17
CA PRO A 17 3.58 -10.71 0.97
C PRO A 17 2.62 -9.52 1.15
N GLU A 18 1.58 -9.73 1.96
CA GLU A 18 0.56 -8.77 2.40
C GLU A 18 1.06 -7.67 3.37
N LEU A 19 2.20 -7.87 4.05
CA LEU A 19 2.78 -6.89 5.01
C LEU A 19 3.87 -6.02 4.38
N ARG A 20 4.14 -6.14 3.07
CA ARG A 20 5.03 -5.20 2.39
C ARG A 20 4.41 -3.80 2.52
N PRO A 21 5.13 -2.81 3.10
CA PRO A 21 4.55 -1.50 3.34
C PRO A 21 4.12 -0.88 2.01
N MET A 22 2.83 -0.56 1.90
CA MET A 22 2.25 0.10 0.73
C MET A 22 3.01 1.41 0.47
N ARG A 23 3.59 1.53 -0.72
CA ARG A 23 4.37 2.70 -1.16
C ARG A 23 3.48 3.66 -1.94
N ARG A 24 3.93 4.90 -2.07
CA ARG A 24 3.33 5.90 -2.97
C ARG A 24 4.38 6.59 -3.82
N THR A 25 4.02 6.92 -5.05
CA THR A 25 4.79 7.81 -5.92
C THR A 25 3.90 8.89 -6.54
N LEU A 26 4.53 10.00 -6.96
CA LEU A 26 3.86 11.12 -7.59
C LEU A 26 3.99 11.02 -9.11
N ALA A 27 2.86 10.98 -9.80
CA ALA A 27 2.74 11.18 -11.22
C ALA A 27 1.75 12.34 -11.43
N SER A 28 2.24 13.57 -11.21
CA SER A 28 1.39 14.76 -11.11
C SER A 28 0.36 14.86 -12.25
N PRO A 29 -0.95 15.08 -11.96
CA PRO A 29 -1.52 15.44 -10.66
C PRO A 29 -1.96 14.25 -9.79
N TYR A 30 -1.52 13.02 -10.10
CA TYR A 30 -1.96 11.79 -9.44
C TYR A 30 -0.93 11.21 -8.45
N LEU A 31 -1.45 10.54 -7.43
CA LEU A 31 -0.72 9.68 -6.51
C LEU A 31 -1.01 8.23 -6.86
N ILE A 32 0.04 7.45 -7.06
CA ILE A 32 -0.03 6.01 -7.35
C ILE A 32 0.37 5.26 -6.08
N PHE A 33 -0.53 4.41 -5.59
CA PHE A 33 -0.30 3.53 -4.45
C PHE A 33 0.01 2.12 -4.96
N TYR A 34 1.11 1.54 -4.51
CA TYR A 34 1.57 0.25 -5.01
C TYR A 34 2.31 -0.56 -3.95
N VAL A 35 2.35 -1.87 -4.17
CA VAL A 35 3.21 -2.81 -3.46
C VAL A 35 4.28 -3.30 -4.43
N ALA A 36 5.54 -3.17 -4.06
CA ALA A 36 6.65 -3.73 -4.83
C ALA A 36 7.02 -5.10 -4.28
N THR A 37 6.94 -6.13 -5.13
CA THR A 37 7.51 -7.44 -4.86
C THR A 37 8.90 -7.53 -5.49
N GLU A 38 9.53 -8.70 -5.47
CA GLU A 38 10.81 -8.91 -6.16
C GLU A 38 10.68 -8.89 -7.68
N ASN A 39 9.53 -9.33 -8.21
CA ASN A 39 9.36 -9.57 -9.64
C ASN A 39 8.30 -8.67 -10.29
N GLU A 40 7.50 -7.96 -9.48
CA GLU A 40 6.39 -7.15 -9.98
C GLU A 40 6.06 -5.95 -9.09
N ILE A 41 5.27 -5.05 -9.67
CA ILE A 41 4.66 -3.93 -8.97
C ILE A 41 3.15 -4.08 -9.09
N VAL A 42 2.49 -4.28 -7.95
CA VAL A 42 1.02 -4.35 -7.88
C VAL A 42 0.49 -2.95 -7.58
N VAL A 43 -0.19 -2.33 -8.54
CA VAL A 43 -0.86 -1.04 -8.34
C VAL A 43 -2.18 -1.28 -7.61
N VAL A 44 -2.27 -0.76 -6.39
CA VAL A 44 -3.44 -0.91 -5.52
C VAL A 44 -4.45 0.20 -5.78
N GLY A 45 -4.00 1.38 -6.20
CA GLY A 45 -4.90 2.46 -6.54
C GLY A 45 -4.22 3.70 -7.11
N ILE A 46 -5.01 4.49 -7.82
CA ILE A 46 -4.62 5.78 -8.39
C ILE A 46 -5.61 6.82 -7.89
N ARG A 47 -5.11 7.92 -7.34
CA ARG A 47 -5.94 9.04 -6.84
C ARG A 47 -5.41 10.36 -7.36
N HIS A 48 -6.31 11.30 -7.65
CA HIS A 48 -5.90 12.67 -7.95
C HIS A 48 -5.46 13.36 -6.64
N GLY A 49 -4.23 13.90 -6.59
CA GLY A 49 -3.63 14.42 -5.36
C GLY A 49 -4.29 15.69 -4.81
N ALA A 50 -4.96 16.47 -5.67
CA ALA A 50 -5.61 17.73 -5.28
C ALA A 50 -7.16 17.66 -5.23
N ARG A 51 -7.80 16.53 -5.55
CA ARG A 51 -9.26 16.40 -5.45
C ARG A 51 -9.63 15.72 -4.15
N ASP A 52 -10.72 16.18 -3.53
CA ASP A 52 -11.28 15.52 -2.35
C ASP A 52 -11.66 14.07 -2.70
N PRO A 53 -11.04 13.07 -2.03
CA PRO A 53 -11.39 11.67 -2.21
C PRO A 53 -12.88 11.38 -2.03
N ALA A 54 -13.61 12.10 -1.17
CA ALA A 54 -15.05 11.91 -0.95
C ALA A 54 -15.91 12.20 -2.18
N THR A 55 -15.38 12.97 -3.14
CA THR A 55 -16.08 13.40 -4.35
C THR A 55 -15.80 12.54 -5.58
N MET A 56 -14.91 11.54 -5.45
CA MET A 56 -14.57 10.64 -6.56
C MET A 56 -15.71 9.63 -6.82
N PRO A 57 -15.93 9.22 -8.10
CA PRO A 57 -17.09 8.41 -8.50
C PRO A 57 -17.26 7.06 -7.77
N ASN A 58 -16.20 6.55 -7.13
CA ASN A 58 -16.17 5.24 -6.47
C ASN A 58 -16.09 5.33 -4.95
N THR A 59 -16.34 6.49 -4.35
CA THR A 59 -16.27 6.63 -2.90
C THR A 59 -17.59 6.21 -2.27
N PRO A 60 -17.58 5.29 -1.27
CA PRO A 60 -18.81 4.88 -0.60
C PRO A 60 -19.52 6.11 -0.05
N ARG A 61 -20.74 6.38 -0.51
CA ARG A 61 -21.59 7.41 0.10
C ARG A 61 -21.87 6.97 1.53
N ARG A 62 -21.35 7.70 2.52
CA ARG A 62 -21.77 7.51 3.90
C ARG A 62 -23.25 7.91 4.00
N PRO A 63 -24.16 7.05 4.50
CA PRO A 63 -25.53 7.46 4.74
C PRO A 63 -25.57 8.56 5.81
N ALA A 64 -26.51 9.48 5.63
CA ALA A 64 -26.72 10.65 6.48
C ALA A 64 -27.09 10.29 7.92
#